data_AF-A0A2N3CQ81-F1
#
_entry.id   AF-A0A2N3CQ81-F1
#
_cell.length_a   1.000
_cell.length_b   1.000
_cell.length_c   1.000
_cell.angle_alpha   90.00
_cell.angle_beta   90.00
_cell.angle_gamma   90.00
#
_symmetry.space_group_name_H-M   'P 1'
#
loop_
_entity.id
_entity.type
_entity.pdbx_description
1 polymer ?
#
loop_
_entity_poly.entity_id
_entity_poly.type
_entity_poly.pdbx_seq_one_letter_code
_entity_poly.pdbx_strand_id
1 'polypeptide(L)'
;MTPASICLLSFSRALKSKIELVQNGISAKRYFPLGAGVTKSLRTESHIALTAALTAARRDSGLTQQELAARLGRSQSFVAKIELGERRVEVVELVEIARILDVPTARLIAPVEAVLQRGS
;
A
#
# COMPACT_ATOMS: atom_id res chain seq x y z
N MET A 1 26.13 -47.05 -38.91
CA MET A 1 27.26 -46.26 -39.41
C MET A 1 27.02 -44.80 -39.00
N THR A 2 27.74 -44.38 -37.94
CA THR A 2 27.98 -42.99 -37.44
C THR A 2 26.82 -42.09 -36.97
N PRO A 3 27.10 -41.15 -36.02
CA PRO A 3 26.25 -40.87 -34.87
C PRO A 3 25.84 -39.39 -34.72
N ALA A 4 25.11 -39.12 -33.62
CA ALA A 4 25.02 -37.84 -32.90
C ALA A 4 24.35 -36.65 -33.59
N SER A 5 23.14 -36.31 -33.14
CA SER A 5 22.67 -34.93 -32.93
C SER A 5 21.19 -34.92 -32.53
N ILE A 6 20.84 -34.04 -31.58
CA ILE A 6 19.46 -33.57 -31.28
C ILE A 6 18.65 -34.58 -30.44
N CYS A 7 18.18 -34.35 -29.22
CA CYS A 7 17.78 -33.12 -28.54
C CYS A 7 17.78 -33.39 -27.02
N LEU A 8 18.78 -32.91 -26.30
CA LEU A 8 18.74 -32.77 -24.84
C LEU A 8 18.90 -31.29 -24.58
N LEU A 9 17.84 -30.66 -24.04
CA LEU A 9 17.71 -29.29 -23.50
C LEU A 9 16.52 -28.52 -24.13
N SER A 10 15.30 -28.90 -23.75
CA SER A 10 14.13 -28.01 -23.81
C SER A 10 13.76 -27.49 -22.40
N PHE A 11 14.77 -27.16 -21.59
CA PHE A 11 14.59 -26.25 -20.46
C PHE A 11 14.92 -24.83 -20.94
N SER A 12 13.90 -24.19 -21.50
CA SER A 12 13.96 -22.82 -22.00
C SER A 12 14.52 -21.87 -20.93
N ARG A 13 15.59 -21.18 -21.34
CA ARG A 13 16.24 -20.03 -20.69
C ARG A 13 15.26 -18.85 -20.57
N ALA A 14 14.27 -18.96 -19.68
CA ALA A 14 13.30 -17.89 -19.42
C ALA A 14 13.12 -17.60 -17.91
N LEU A 15 14.20 -17.71 -17.13
CA LEU A 15 14.21 -17.28 -15.72
C LEU A 15 15.53 -16.61 -15.29
N LYS A 16 16.34 -16.14 -16.25
CA LYS A 16 17.58 -15.38 -15.99
C LYS A 16 17.60 -14.04 -16.73
N SER A 17 16.57 -13.21 -16.59
CA SER A 17 16.55 -11.88 -17.24
C SER A 17 15.87 -10.76 -16.45
N LYS A 18 15.83 -10.83 -15.11
CA LYS A 18 15.32 -9.69 -14.32
C LYS A 18 16.07 -9.35 -13.03
N ILE A 19 17.29 -9.87 -12.85
CA ILE A 19 18.22 -9.43 -11.80
C ILE A 19 19.63 -9.37 -12.41
N GLU A 20 19.85 -8.42 -13.32
CA GLU A 20 21.18 -8.01 -13.79
C GLU A 20 21.11 -6.50 -14.05
N LEU A 21 21.35 -5.70 -13.00
CA LEU A 21 21.38 -4.24 -13.08
C LEU A 21 22.41 -3.66 -12.11
N VAL A 22 23.61 -4.24 -12.06
CA VAL A 22 24.68 -3.72 -11.17
C VAL A 22 26.02 -3.46 -11.86
N GLN A 23 26.25 -3.78 -13.14
CA GLN A 23 27.63 -3.67 -13.67
C GLN A 23 27.90 -2.75 -14.86
N ASN A 24 26.98 -1.88 -15.28
CA ASN A 24 27.32 -0.89 -16.31
C ASN A 24 26.75 0.50 -15.98
N GLY A 25 27.60 1.36 -15.42
CA GLY A 25 27.46 2.81 -15.50
C GLY A 25 26.14 3.38 -14.99
N ILE A 26 25.92 3.35 -13.68
CA ILE A 26 24.94 4.24 -13.04
C ILE A 26 25.42 5.67 -13.26
N SER A 27 24.95 6.29 -14.35
CA SER A 27 25.00 7.73 -14.52
C SER A 27 24.23 8.32 -13.34
N ALA A 28 24.94 8.91 -12.39
CA ALA A 28 24.41 9.58 -11.20
C ALA A 28 23.49 10.77 -11.49
N LYS A 29 23.05 10.95 -12.75
CA LYS A 29 22.18 12.03 -13.24
C LYS A 29 20.70 11.62 -13.35
N ARG A 30 20.34 10.39 -12.96
CA ARG A 30 18.95 9.90 -12.83
C ARG A 30 18.53 9.60 -11.40
N TYR A 31 19.17 10.22 -10.40
CA TYR A 31 18.45 10.45 -9.15
C TYR A 31 17.23 11.30 -9.52
N PHE A 32 16.04 10.68 -9.49
CA PHE A 32 14.78 11.40 -9.54
C PHE A 32 14.91 12.62 -8.62
N PRO A 33 14.53 13.83 -9.07
CA PRO A 33 14.69 15.02 -8.25
C PRO A 33 13.82 14.85 -7.00
N LEU A 34 14.46 14.54 -5.88
CA LEU A 34 13.92 14.67 -4.53
C LEU A 34 13.79 16.18 -4.26
N GLY A 35 12.82 16.82 -4.90
CA GLY A 35 12.69 18.28 -4.95
C GLY A 35 11.32 18.81 -5.39
N ALA A 36 10.36 17.95 -5.75
CA ALA A 36 8.94 18.27 -5.72
C ALA A 36 8.39 17.62 -4.44
N GLY A 37 8.07 18.44 -3.43
CA GLY A 37 7.98 18.06 -2.03
C GLY A 37 7.24 16.74 -1.78
N VAL A 38 7.78 15.92 -0.86
CA VAL A 38 7.01 14.84 -0.23
C VAL A 38 5.68 15.46 0.22
N THR A 39 4.60 15.09 -0.45
CA THR A 39 3.27 15.62 -0.18
C THR A 39 3.05 15.52 1.32
N LYS A 40 2.78 16.64 2.00
CA LYS A 40 2.38 16.60 3.41
C LYS A 40 1.24 15.60 3.48
N SER A 41 1.46 14.42 4.06
CA SER A 41 0.46 13.35 3.97
C SER A 41 -0.57 13.47 5.09
N LEU A 42 -0.21 14.05 6.24
CA LEU A 42 -1.15 14.35 7.30
C LEU A 42 -1.94 15.62 6.99
N ARG A 43 -3.23 15.61 7.39
CA ARG A 43 -4.15 16.77 7.31
C ARG A 43 -4.39 17.30 5.90
N THR A 44 -4.10 16.54 4.86
CA THR A 44 -4.60 16.83 3.50
C THR A 44 -6.02 16.34 3.35
N GLU A 45 -6.71 16.84 2.33
CA GLU A 45 -8.03 16.34 1.94
C GLU A 45 -8.02 14.82 1.71
N SER A 46 -6.97 14.30 1.06
CA SER A 46 -6.84 12.86 0.79
C SER A 46 -6.73 12.03 2.08
N HIS A 47 -6.03 12.56 3.08
CA HIS A 47 -5.92 11.93 4.39
C HIS A 47 -7.20 12.00 5.19
N ILE A 48 -7.87 13.15 5.18
CA ILE A 48 -9.19 13.34 5.81
C ILE A 48 -10.20 12.36 5.20
N ALA A 49 -10.17 12.16 3.88
CA ALA A 49 -11.02 11.19 3.21
C ALA A 49 -10.76 9.76 3.68
N LEU A 50 -9.49 9.37 3.84
CA LEU A 50 -9.13 8.05 4.36
C LEU A 50 -9.63 7.85 5.80
N THR A 51 -9.37 8.81 6.70
CA THR A 51 -9.76 8.67 8.12
C THR A 51 -11.27 8.69 8.29
N ALA A 52 -11.99 9.47 7.48
CA ALA A 52 -13.46 9.45 7.43
C ALA A 52 -13.98 8.08 6.96
N ALA A 53 -13.40 7.52 5.89
CA ALA A 53 -13.79 6.19 5.38
C ALA A 53 -13.57 5.08 6.43
N LEU A 54 -12.42 5.11 7.13
CA LEU A 54 -12.12 4.17 8.21
C LEU A 54 -13.09 4.31 9.38
N THR A 55 -13.38 5.55 9.81
CA THR A 55 -14.32 5.82 10.90
C THR A 55 -15.73 5.35 10.56
N ALA A 56 -16.18 5.60 9.32
CA ALA A 56 -17.48 5.15 8.84
C ALA A 56 -17.56 3.62 8.80
N ALA A 57 -16.58 2.95 8.18
CA ALA A 57 -16.54 1.49 8.12
C ALA A 57 -16.54 0.84 9.52
N ARG A 58 -15.81 1.43 10.48
CA ARG A 58 -15.86 0.95 11.87
C ARG A 58 -17.26 1.10 12.45
N ARG A 59 -17.88 2.27 12.32
CA ARG A 59 -19.23 2.50 12.85
C ARG A 59 -20.27 1.57 12.21
N ASP A 60 -20.18 1.35 10.90
CA ASP A 60 -21.06 0.44 10.15
C ASP A 60 -20.91 -1.02 10.63
N SER A 61 -19.71 -1.43 11.04
CA SER A 61 -19.46 -2.75 11.64
C SER A 61 -19.97 -2.89 13.10
N GLY A 62 -20.45 -1.79 13.70
CA GLY A 62 -20.93 -1.76 15.09
C GLY A 62 -19.83 -1.79 16.16
N LEU A 63 -18.55 -1.81 15.78
CA LEU A 63 -17.44 -1.86 16.73
C LEU A 63 -17.17 -0.49 17.34
N THR A 64 -16.88 -0.45 18.63
CA THR A 64 -16.25 0.69 19.31
C THR A 64 -14.77 0.81 18.92
N GLN A 65 -14.16 1.97 19.21
CA GLN A 65 -12.72 2.15 18.99
C GLN A 65 -11.88 1.17 19.83
N GLN A 66 -12.33 0.84 21.04
CA GLN A 66 -11.64 -0.08 21.94
C GLN A 66 -11.70 -1.52 21.43
N GLU A 67 -12.83 -1.95 20.88
CA GLU A 67 -12.97 -3.29 20.29
C GLU A 67 -12.13 -3.45 19.02
N LEU A 68 -12.13 -2.46 18.13
CA LEU A 68 -11.24 -2.48 16.96
C LEU A 68 -9.78 -2.52 17.38
N ALA A 69 -9.39 -1.71 18.37
CA ALA A 69 -8.03 -1.70 18.91
C ALA A 69 -7.63 -3.05 19.50
N ALA A 70 -8.53 -3.69 20.26
CA ALA A 70 -8.30 -5.01 20.83
C ALA A 70 -8.05 -6.07 19.74
N ARG A 71 -8.87 -6.06 18.67
CA ARG A 71 -8.68 -6.98 17.52
C ARG A 71 -7.38 -6.73 16.75
N LEU A 72 -6.88 -5.49 16.76
CA LEU A 72 -5.58 -5.13 16.18
C LEU A 72 -4.39 -5.39 17.11
N GLY A 73 -4.61 -5.79 18.37
CA GLY A 73 -3.54 -5.87 19.38
C GLY A 73 -2.91 -4.51 19.70
N ARG A 74 -3.71 -3.43 19.68
CA ARG A 74 -3.29 -2.04 19.90
C ARG A 74 -4.09 -1.37 21.03
N SER A 75 -3.67 -0.18 21.44
CA SER A 75 -4.40 0.64 22.41
C SER A 75 -5.59 1.37 21.75
N GLN A 76 -6.63 1.70 22.51
CA GLN A 76 -7.75 2.50 21.98
C GLN A 76 -7.26 3.85 21.40
N SER A 77 -6.26 4.48 22.03
CA SER A 77 -5.67 5.74 21.53
C SER A 77 -5.00 5.60 20.16
N PHE A 78 -4.55 4.40 19.78
CA PHE A 78 -4.05 4.14 18.43
C PHE A 78 -5.14 4.38 17.39
N VAL A 79 -6.32 3.79 17.60
CA VAL A 79 -7.49 3.95 16.73
C VAL A 79 -8.00 5.39 16.78
N ALA A 80 -8.08 6.00 17.96
CA ALA A 80 -8.51 7.39 18.10
C ALA A 80 -7.61 8.37 17.32
N LYS A 81 -6.28 8.21 17.39
CA LYS A 81 -5.34 9.05 16.63
C LYS A 81 -5.44 8.85 15.12
N ILE A 82 -5.78 7.64 14.67
CA ILE A 82 -6.11 7.39 13.26
C ILE A 82 -7.37 8.17 12.87
N GLU A 83 -8.46 8.02 13.62
CA GLU A 83 -9.75 8.65 13.29
C GLU A 83 -9.69 10.19 13.35
N LEU A 84 -8.91 10.75 14.28
CA LEU A 84 -8.63 12.19 14.36
C LEU A 84 -7.65 12.68 13.29
N GLY A 85 -7.05 11.78 12.52
CA GLY A 85 -6.05 12.12 11.51
C GLY A 85 -4.74 12.66 12.08
N GLU A 86 -4.43 12.33 13.32
CA GLU A 86 -3.16 12.65 13.98
C GLU A 86 -2.08 11.60 13.69
N ARG A 87 -2.50 10.40 13.27
CA ARG A 87 -1.61 9.29 12.91
C ARG A 87 -1.89 8.83 11.48
N ARG A 88 -0.82 8.53 10.75
CA ARG A 88 -0.90 7.87 9.44
C ARG A 88 -1.29 6.41 9.60
N VAL A 89 -1.90 5.86 8.57
CA VAL A 89 -2.18 4.43 8.44
C VAL A 89 -1.24 3.88 7.38
N GLU A 90 -0.45 2.88 7.74
CA GLU A 90 0.40 2.19 6.77
C GLU A 90 -0.43 1.20 5.94
N VAL A 91 0.04 0.83 4.75
CA VAL A 91 -0.78 0.01 3.83
C VAL A 91 -1.12 -1.37 4.40
N VAL A 92 -0.21 -1.95 5.17
CA VAL A 92 -0.45 -3.24 5.85
C VAL A 92 -1.52 -3.09 6.93
N GLU A 93 -1.43 -2.02 7.73
CA GLU A 93 -2.45 -1.69 8.75
C GLU A 93 -3.83 -1.46 8.11
N LEU A 94 -3.87 -0.78 6.95
CA LEU A 94 -5.11 -0.56 6.21
C LEU A 94 -5.76 -1.89 5.80
N VAL A 95 -4.97 -2.85 5.30
CA VAL A 95 -5.46 -4.18 4.90
C VAL A 95 -5.95 -4.98 6.11
N GLU A 96 -5.24 -4.92 7.24
CA GLU A 96 -5.66 -5.57 8.48
C GLU A 96 -6.98 -4.99 9.02
N ILE A 97 -7.10 -3.66 9.06
CA ILE A 97 -8.33 -2.98 9.47
C ILE A 97 -9.48 -3.38 8.55
N ALA A 98 -9.28 -3.37 7.24
CA ALA A 98 -10.30 -3.77 6.27
C ALA A 98 -10.82 -5.19 6.52
N ARG A 99 -9.92 -6.14 6.82
CA ARG A 99 -10.29 -7.52 7.16
C ARG A 99 -11.08 -7.63 8.46
N ILE A 100 -10.67 -6.91 9.51
CA ILE A 100 -11.36 -6.92 10.81
C ILE A 100 -12.78 -6.35 10.69
N LEU A 101 -12.95 -5.34 9.84
CA LEU A 101 -14.22 -4.67 9.58
C LEU A 101 -15.06 -5.38 8.51
N ASP A 102 -14.57 -6.48 7.94
CA ASP A 102 -15.20 -7.23 6.84
C ASP A 102 -15.61 -6.36 5.64
N VAL A 103 -14.69 -5.50 5.19
CA VAL A 103 -14.88 -4.63 4.02
C VAL A 103 -13.74 -4.79 3.02
N PRO A 104 -14.00 -4.70 1.70
CA PRO A 104 -12.94 -4.66 0.70
C PRO A 104 -12.02 -3.45 0.92
N THR A 105 -10.71 -3.65 0.90
CA THR A 105 -9.73 -2.55 1.05
C THR A 105 -9.96 -1.43 0.04
N ALA A 106 -10.37 -1.78 -1.19
CA ALA A 106 -10.72 -0.81 -2.23
C ALA A 106 -11.82 0.18 -1.80
N ARG A 107 -12.79 -0.25 -0.97
CA ARG A 107 -13.85 0.63 -0.45
C ARG A 107 -13.29 1.74 0.44
N LEU A 108 -12.20 1.47 1.17
CA LEU A 108 -11.54 2.46 2.03
C LEU A 108 -10.65 3.42 1.23
N ILE A 109 -10.15 2.98 0.07
CA ILE A 109 -9.25 3.76 -0.80
C ILE A 109 -10.03 4.64 -1.77
N ALA A 110 -11.20 4.21 -2.26
CA ALA A 110 -11.97 4.93 -3.28
C ALA A 110 -12.22 6.42 -2.97
N PRO A 111 -12.55 6.85 -1.73
CA PRO A 111 -12.68 8.27 -1.40
C PRO A 111 -11.38 9.06 -1.56
N VAL A 112 -10.23 8.42 -1.29
CA VAL A 112 -8.90 9.02 -1.43
C VAL A 112 -8.57 9.24 -2.90
N GLU A 113 -8.81 8.24 -3.75
CA GLU A 113 -8.62 8.34 -5.21
C GLU A 113 -9.47 9.45 -5.81
N ALA A 114 -10.74 9.55 -5.41
CA ALA A 114 -11.63 10.62 -5.85
C ALA A 114 -11.11 12.01 -5.48
N VAL A 115 -10.51 12.18 -4.30
CA VAL A 115 -9.88 13.46 -3.91
C VAL A 115 -8.67 13.76 -4.79
N LEU A 116 -7.78 12.79 -4.99
CA LEU A 116 -6.53 12.98 -5.72
C LEU A 116 -6.77 13.27 -7.21
N GLN A 117 -7.79 12.67 -7.81
CA GLN A 117 -8.15 12.88 -9.22
C GLN A 117 -8.73 14.28 -9.48
N ARG A 118 -9.32 14.94 -8.47
CA ARG A 118 -9.84 16.32 -8.60
C ARG A 118 -8.74 17.38 -8.58
N GLY A 119 -7.57 17.05 -8.07
CA GLY A 119 -6.42 17.95 -7.91
C GLY A 119 -5.31 17.77 -8.94
N SER A 120 -5.52 16.96 -9.99
CA SER A 120 -4.62 16.78 -11.14
C SER A 120 -5.12 17.50 -12.37
#